data_AF-A0A920IZJ8-F1
#
_entry.id   AF-A0A920IZJ8-F1
#
_cell.length_a   1.000
_cell.length_b   1.000
_cell.length_c   1.000
_cell.angle_alpha   90.00
_cell.angle_beta   90.00
_cell.angle_gamma   90.00
#
_symmetry.space_group_name_H-M   'P 1'
#
loop_
_entity.id
_entity.type
_entity.pdbx_description
1 polymer ?
#
loop_
_entity_poly.entity_id
_entity_poly.type
_entity_poly.pdbx_seq_one_letter_code
_entity_poly.pdbx_strand_id
1 'polypeptide(L)'
;MTTPSDSLEDIEKDVKNKGFQGLKVYRMYSVTGDMANCTIDEYLPHEQLELANELGLWVTLHLSREDGCGDEKNLKDLTEFTTKRYPNIKWILAHIARSFTYRPIQQGIETLRNLPNIWYDLSAVTDIRPYITLFNNEDHKRIFYGSDAVESVSFHGAYTAYGHAHQQVETDNIPSLTFSHTTNRPILCIYEQLIAMKQASIICELSNDQLEDIFWRNAVRDF
;
A
#
# COMPACT_ATOMS: atom_id res chain seq x y z
N MET A 1 12.30 5.62 -7.79
CA MET A 1 11.83 4.26 -8.09
C MET A 1 13.05 3.38 -8.08
N THR A 2 13.01 2.21 -7.44
CA THR A 2 14.11 1.25 -7.40
C THR A 2 13.74 0.03 -8.24
N THR A 3 14.66 -0.42 -9.08
CA THR A 3 14.51 -1.58 -9.96
C THR A 3 15.57 -2.65 -9.63
N PRO A 4 15.35 -3.93 -9.99
CA PRO A 4 16.36 -4.98 -9.79
C PRO A 4 17.69 -4.75 -10.50
N SER A 5 17.71 -3.92 -11.55
CA SER A 5 18.93 -3.57 -12.27
C SER A 5 19.74 -2.44 -11.64
N ASP A 6 19.20 -1.75 -10.63
CA ASP A 6 19.90 -0.65 -9.97
C ASP A 6 21.08 -1.21 -9.17
N SER A 7 22.25 -0.57 -9.33
CA SER A 7 23.46 -0.99 -8.62
C SER A 7 23.36 -0.65 -7.13
N LEU A 8 23.97 -1.48 -6.28
CA LEU A 8 24.03 -1.23 -4.84
C LEU A 8 24.75 0.09 -4.53
N GLU A 9 25.80 0.41 -5.30
CA GLU A 9 26.57 1.64 -5.14
C GLU A 9 25.71 2.88 -5.41
N ASP A 10 24.89 2.86 -6.47
CA ASP A 10 24.00 3.98 -6.78
C ASP A 10 22.92 4.15 -5.71
N ILE A 11 22.32 3.05 -5.24
CA ILE A 11 21.33 3.08 -4.15
C ILE A 11 21.96 3.67 -2.88
N GLU A 12 23.12 3.16 -2.47
CA GLU A 12 23.81 3.61 -1.27
C GLU A 12 24.22 5.08 -1.36
N LYS A 13 24.75 5.49 -2.52
CA LYS A 13 25.13 6.88 -2.80
C LYS A 13 23.92 7.82 -2.72
N ASP A 14 22.78 7.41 -3.25
CA ASP A 14 21.56 8.22 -3.22
C ASP A 14 21.02 8.36 -1.80
N VAL A 15 21.02 7.27 -1.01
CA VAL A 15 20.67 7.34 0.42
C VAL A 15 21.62 8.27 1.17
N LYS A 16 22.93 8.06 1.08
CA LYS A 16 23.93 8.80 1.89
C LYS A 16 24.09 10.26 1.48
N ASN A 17 24.03 10.56 0.19
CA ASN A 17 24.39 11.89 -0.33
C ASN A 17 23.19 12.74 -0.72
N LYS A 18 22.03 12.14 -1.02
CA LYS A 18 20.82 12.88 -1.40
C LYS A 18 19.73 12.83 -0.32
N GLY A 19 19.92 12.06 0.76
CA GLY A 19 18.99 12.00 1.89
C GLY A 19 17.74 11.17 1.62
N PHE A 20 17.76 10.27 0.64
CA PHE A 20 16.66 9.33 0.45
C PHE A 20 16.57 8.37 1.65
N GLN A 21 15.35 8.19 2.16
CA GLN A 21 15.11 7.37 3.36
C GLN A 21 14.64 5.94 3.06
N GLY A 22 14.45 5.61 1.77
CA GLY A 22 13.87 4.31 1.41
C GLY A 22 13.79 4.02 -0.07
N LEU A 23 13.35 2.81 -0.36
CA LEU A 23 13.16 2.25 -1.69
C LEU A 23 11.67 2.17 -2.03
N LYS A 24 11.30 2.50 -3.26
CA LYS A 24 9.96 2.23 -3.80
C LYS A 24 10.11 1.19 -4.90
N VAL A 25 9.48 0.03 -4.72
CA VAL A 25 9.58 -1.11 -5.63
C VAL A 25 8.22 -1.51 -6.18
N TYR A 26 8.21 -1.99 -7.43
CA TYR A 26 7.00 -2.45 -8.11
C TYR A 26 7.23 -3.79 -8.76
N ARG A 27 6.28 -4.72 -8.54
CA ARG A 27 6.15 -6.02 -9.22
C ARG A 27 6.27 -5.99 -10.75
N MET A 28 6.02 -4.84 -11.40
CA MET A 28 6.18 -4.68 -12.85
C MET A 28 7.64 -4.85 -13.29
N TYR A 29 8.60 -4.59 -12.39
CA TYR A 29 10.02 -4.78 -12.64
C TYR A 29 10.52 -6.19 -12.30
N SER A 30 9.63 -7.17 -12.12
CA SER A 30 10.03 -8.55 -11.87
C SER A 30 11.00 -9.06 -12.94
N VAL A 31 12.11 -9.66 -12.50
CA VAL A 31 13.11 -10.26 -13.39
C VAL A 31 12.55 -11.46 -14.17
N THR A 32 11.45 -12.06 -13.71
CA THR A 32 10.76 -13.17 -14.39
C THR A 32 9.81 -12.69 -15.49
N GLY A 33 9.46 -11.40 -15.52
CA GLY A 33 8.41 -10.85 -16.37
C GLY A 33 6.97 -11.18 -15.93
N ASP A 34 6.77 -12.07 -14.95
CA ASP A 34 5.44 -12.37 -14.40
C ASP A 34 5.09 -11.39 -13.27
N MET A 35 4.57 -10.22 -13.63
CA MET A 35 4.09 -9.24 -12.65
C MET A 35 2.89 -9.74 -11.84
N ALA A 36 2.18 -10.78 -12.27
CA ALA A 36 0.97 -11.24 -11.59
C ALA A 36 1.30 -12.19 -10.43
N ASN A 37 2.34 -13.03 -10.58
CA ASN A 37 2.67 -14.06 -9.58
C ASN A 37 4.09 -13.98 -9.02
N CYS A 38 4.85 -12.92 -9.31
CA CYS A 38 6.21 -12.81 -8.79
C CYS A 38 6.30 -12.78 -7.26
N THR A 39 7.44 -13.22 -6.73
CA THR A 39 7.80 -13.11 -5.31
C THR A 39 8.51 -11.78 -5.04
N ILE A 40 8.60 -11.37 -3.77
CA ILE A 40 9.20 -10.07 -3.41
C ILE A 40 10.64 -9.97 -3.89
N ASP A 41 11.42 -11.05 -3.76
CA ASP A 41 12.82 -11.14 -4.16
C ASP A 41 13.05 -11.09 -5.69
N GLU A 42 12.00 -11.35 -6.49
CA GLU A 42 12.11 -11.25 -7.96
C GLU A 42 12.02 -9.81 -8.49
N TYR A 43 11.56 -8.85 -7.68
CA TYR A 43 11.56 -7.42 -8.03
C TYR A 43 12.25 -6.53 -6.97
N LEU A 44 12.84 -7.14 -5.96
CA LEU A 44 13.72 -6.54 -4.96
C LEU A 44 14.76 -7.60 -4.53
N PRO A 45 15.84 -7.80 -5.32
CA PRO A 45 16.82 -8.87 -5.12
C PRO A 45 17.43 -8.90 -3.71
N HIS A 46 17.91 -10.07 -3.30
CA HIS A 46 18.47 -10.28 -1.96
C HIS A 46 19.61 -9.32 -1.62
N GLU A 47 20.45 -8.96 -2.57
CA GLU A 47 21.54 -8.00 -2.38
C GLU A 47 21.01 -6.60 -2.08
N GLN A 48 19.92 -6.18 -2.71
CA GLN A 48 19.25 -4.91 -2.41
C GLN A 48 18.52 -4.96 -1.06
N LEU A 49 17.94 -6.11 -0.69
CA LEU A 49 17.36 -6.34 0.65
C LEU A 49 18.41 -6.28 1.74
N GLU A 50 19.59 -6.87 1.52
CA GLU A 50 20.71 -6.83 2.45
C GLU A 50 21.18 -5.40 2.68
N LEU A 51 21.36 -4.62 1.61
CA LEU A 51 21.71 -3.20 1.72
C LEU A 51 20.63 -2.39 2.44
N ALA A 52 19.35 -2.60 2.10
CA ALA A 52 18.23 -1.93 2.76
C ALA A 52 18.17 -2.25 4.26
N ASN A 53 18.48 -3.50 4.62
CA ASN A 53 18.55 -3.93 6.02
C ASN A 53 19.76 -3.34 6.75
N GLU A 54 20.93 -3.30 6.12
CA GLU A 54 22.14 -2.70 6.71
C GLU A 54 21.92 -1.21 7.02
N LEU A 55 21.27 -0.50 6.10
CA LEU A 55 21.00 0.93 6.23
C LEU A 55 19.70 1.27 6.99
N GLY A 56 18.93 0.26 7.42
CA GLY A 56 17.67 0.46 8.16
C GLY A 56 16.62 1.26 7.37
N LEU A 57 16.52 0.98 6.06
CA LEU A 57 15.69 1.75 5.14
C LEU A 57 14.20 1.44 5.27
N TRP A 58 13.40 2.41 4.84
CA TRP A 58 12.02 2.17 4.49
C TRP A 58 11.92 1.47 3.12
N VAL A 59 11.01 0.51 2.98
CA VAL A 59 10.69 -0.10 1.69
C VAL A 59 9.20 0.00 1.46
N THR A 60 8.79 0.83 0.52
CA THR A 60 7.39 0.90 0.07
C THR A 60 7.14 -0.19 -0.96
N LEU A 61 6.37 -1.19 -0.57
CA LEU A 61 6.18 -2.44 -1.28
C LEU A 61 4.80 -2.50 -1.95
N HIS A 62 4.77 -2.63 -3.28
CA HIS A 62 3.55 -2.93 -4.01
C HIS A 62 3.44 -4.45 -4.25
N LEU A 63 2.67 -5.15 -3.41
CA LEU A 63 2.54 -6.62 -3.45
C LEU A 63 2.01 -7.14 -4.80
N SER A 64 2.62 -8.25 -5.22
CA SER A 64 2.16 -9.11 -6.32
C SER A 64 1.11 -10.12 -5.86
N ARG A 65 0.65 -11.00 -6.75
CA ARG A 65 -0.31 -12.10 -6.50
C ARG A 65 -1.73 -11.64 -6.26
N GLU A 66 -2.72 -12.35 -6.79
CA GLU A 66 -4.11 -11.85 -6.84
C GLU A 66 -4.62 -11.33 -5.49
N ASP A 67 -4.35 -12.07 -4.42
CA ASP A 67 -4.82 -11.77 -3.07
C ASP A 67 -3.93 -10.80 -2.28
N GLY A 68 -2.86 -10.25 -2.87
CA GLY A 68 -2.00 -9.26 -2.20
C GLY A 68 -1.50 -9.76 -0.84
N CYS A 69 -1.88 -9.09 0.25
CA CYS A 69 -1.54 -9.54 1.60
C CYS A 69 -2.23 -10.82 2.08
N GLY A 70 -3.27 -11.30 1.40
CA GLY A 70 -3.93 -12.57 1.69
C GLY A 70 -3.21 -13.78 1.11
N ASP A 71 -2.24 -13.57 0.20
CA ASP A 71 -1.50 -14.65 -0.43
C ASP A 71 -0.47 -15.30 0.51
N GLU A 72 -0.48 -16.64 0.58
CA GLU A 72 0.38 -17.41 1.48
C GLU A 72 1.88 -17.19 1.25
N LYS A 73 2.31 -17.01 0.00
CA LYS A 73 3.74 -16.77 -0.32
C LYS A 73 4.15 -15.38 0.14
N ASN A 74 3.34 -14.35 -0.12
CA ASN A 74 3.61 -13.00 0.36
C ASN A 74 3.70 -12.94 1.89
N LEU A 75 2.77 -13.59 2.59
CA LEU A 75 2.77 -13.66 4.06
C LEU A 75 4.00 -14.41 4.59
N LYS A 76 4.38 -15.52 3.96
CA LYS A 76 5.58 -16.28 4.30
C LYS A 76 6.85 -15.44 4.13
N ASP A 77 6.97 -14.74 3.00
CA ASP A 77 8.14 -13.89 2.71
C ASP A 77 8.23 -12.74 3.71
N LEU A 78 7.14 -11.99 3.93
CA LEU A 78 7.11 -10.91 4.92
C LEU A 78 7.44 -11.40 6.32
N THR A 79 6.94 -12.59 6.71
CA THR A 79 7.28 -13.20 8.01
C THR A 79 8.77 -13.51 8.09
N GLU A 80 9.34 -14.18 7.08
CA GLU A 80 10.76 -14.52 7.06
C GLU A 80 11.67 -13.28 7.03
N PHE A 81 11.32 -12.30 6.23
CA PHE A 81 12.10 -11.08 6.04
C PHE A 81 12.09 -10.24 7.30
N THR A 82 10.93 -10.00 7.90
CA THR A 82 10.82 -9.14 9.09
C THR A 82 11.34 -9.81 10.37
N THR A 83 11.25 -11.13 10.50
CA THR A 83 11.61 -11.82 11.77
C THR A 83 13.01 -12.44 11.77
N LYS A 84 13.62 -12.67 10.59
CA LYS A 84 14.89 -13.40 10.49
C LYS A 84 15.91 -12.73 9.59
N ARG A 85 15.58 -12.56 8.30
CA ARG A 85 16.61 -12.20 7.30
C ARG A 85 16.93 -10.71 7.26
N TYR A 86 15.90 -9.88 7.35
CA TYR A 86 16.00 -8.43 7.15
C TYR A 86 15.26 -7.65 8.25
N PRO A 87 15.58 -7.89 9.55
CA PRO A 87 14.81 -7.36 10.67
C PRO A 87 14.91 -5.84 10.85
N ASN A 88 15.79 -5.14 10.12
CA ASN A 88 15.91 -3.68 10.20
C ASN A 88 15.16 -2.95 9.09
N ILE A 89 14.65 -3.66 8.08
CA ILE A 89 13.81 -3.03 7.04
C ILE A 89 12.47 -2.64 7.64
N LYS A 90 12.04 -1.41 7.37
CA LYS A 90 10.71 -0.91 7.71
C LYS A 90 9.81 -0.94 6.47
N TRP A 91 8.83 -1.83 6.45
CA TRP A 91 8.00 -2.06 5.28
C TRP A 91 6.76 -1.17 5.30
N ILE A 92 6.50 -0.47 4.21
CA ILE A 92 5.22 0.20 3.96
C ILE A 92 4.49 -0.62 2.91
N LEU A 93 3.45 -1.33 3.31
CA LEU A 93 2.62 -2.12 2.43
C LEU A 93 1.61 -1.21 1.73
N ALA A 94 1.83 -0.97 0.44
CA ALA A 94 1.09 0.04 -0.29
C ALA A 94 -0.38 -0.32 -0.48
N HIS A 95 -1.25 0.69 -0.49
CA HIS A 95 -2.68 0.53 -0.79
C HIS A 95 -3.38 -0.46 0.16
N ILE A 96 -3.20 -0.28 1.47
CA ILE A 96 -3.69 -1.21 2.51
C ILE A 96 -3.20 -2.64 2.22
N ALA A 97 -1.89 -2.76 1.98
CA ALA A 97 -1.26 -4.00 1.55
C ALA A 97 -1.91 -4.66 0.31
N ARG A 98 -2.23 -3.81 -0.68
CA ARG A 98 -2.84 -4.13 -1.97
C ARG A 98 -4.26 -4.70 -1.86
N SER A 99 -5.00 -4.23 -0.86
CA SER A 99 -6.38 -4.61 -0.59
C SER A 99 -7.36 -3.64 -1.25
N PHE A 100 -7.54 -3.78 -2.57
CA PHE A 100 -8.59 -3.05 -3.31
C PHE A 100 -9.98 -3.67 -3.18
N THR A 101 -10.07 -4.84 -2.56
CA THR A 101 -11.30 -5.51 -2.14
C THR A 101 -11.14 -6.02 -0.71
N TYR A 102 -12.23 -6.50 -0.10
CA TYR A 102 -12.22 -7.00 1.28
C TYR A 102 -11.37 -8.27 1.50
N ARG A 103 -11.34 -9.20 0.53
CA ARG A 103 -10.76 -10.55 0.70
C ARG A 103 -9.26 -10.53 1.06
N PRO A 104 -8.38 -9.79 0.36
CA PRO A 104 -6.95 -9.68 0.71
C PRO A 104 -6.68 -9.39 2.19
N ILE A 105 -7.24 -8.30 2.72
CA ILE A 105 -6.97 -7.91 4.10
C ILE A 105 -7.65 -8.86 5.10
N GLN A 106 -8.83 -9.41 4.77
CA GLN A 106 -9.51 -10.39 5.61
C GLN A 106 -8.62 -11.60 5.89
N GLN A 107 -7.84 -12.04 4.90
CA GLN A 107 -6.93 -13.18 5.02
C GLN A 107 -5.58 -12.81 5.64
N GLY A 108 -5.07 -11.60 5.35
CA GLY A 108 -3.72 -11.20 5.75
C GLY A 108 -3.60 -10.56 7.13
N ILE A 109 -4.62 -9.84 7.60
CA ILE A 109 -4.48 -8.89 8.72
C ILE A 109 -4.01 -9.53 10.02
N GLU A 110 -4.51 -10.72 10.36
CA GLU A 110 -4.14 -11.42 11.60
C GLU A 110 -2.68 -11.83 11.62
N THR A 111 -2.09 -12.17 10.47
CA THR A 111 -0.65 -12.43 10.39
C THR A 111 0.12 -11.12 10.49
N LEU A 112 -0.22 -10.15 9.65
CA LEU A 112 0.57 -8.92 9.49
C LEU A 112 0.63 -8.06 10.75
N ARG A 113 -0.48 -7.95 11.51
CA ARG A 113 -0.50 -7.18 12.77
C ARG A 113 0.50 -7.69 13.81
N ASN A 114 0.83 -8.97 13.75
CA ASN A 114 1.77 -9.64 14.65
C ASN A 114 3.23 -9.59 14.15
N LEU A 115 3.47 -9.15 12.92
CA LEU A 115 4.83 -9.01 12.38
C LEU A 115 5.44 -7.67 12.81
N PRO A 116 6.74 -7.63 13.18
CA PRO A 116 7.43 -6.39 13.42
C PRO A 116 7.66 -5.64 12.11
N ASN A 117 7.88 -4.34 12.21
CA ASN A 117 8.32 -3.50 11.10
C ASN A 117 7.42 -3.47 9.85
N ILE A 118 6.12 -3.71 10.02
CA ILE A 118 5.10 -3.50 8.99
C ILE A 118 4.33 -2.20 9.28
N TRP A 119 4.18 -1.37 8.25
CA TRP A 119 3.30 -0.20 8.19
C TRP A 119 2.45 -0.27 6.92
N TYR A 120 1.43 0.57 6.84
CA TYR A 120 0.50 0.63 5.72
C TYR A 120 0.38 2.07 5.25
N ASP A 121 0.37 2.28 3.93
CA ASP A 121 -0.22 3.49 3.38
C ASP A 121 -1.65 3.22 2.92
N LEU A 122 -2.46 4.27 2.96
CA LEU A 122 -3.88 4.21 2.64
C LEU A 122 -4.20 4.64 1.19
N SER A 123 -3.20 4.77 0.33
CA SER A 123 -3.37 5.43 -0.96
C SER A 123 -4.16 4.63 -1.97
N ALA A 124 -4.86 5.31 -2.88
CA ALA A 124 -5.62 4.76 -4.02
C ALA A 124 -6.79 3.79 -3.67
N VAL A 125 -7.02 3.44 -2.40
CA VAL A 125 -8.14 2.55 -2.04
C VAL A 125 -9.43 3.36 -1.84
N THR A 126 -10.46 3.07 -2.63
CA THR A 126 -11.79 3.71 -2.51
C THR A 126 -12.87 2.79 -1.96
N ASP A 127 -12.57 1.51 -1.75
CA ASP A 127 -13.48 0.57 -1.07
C ASP A 127 -13.36 0.76 0.45
N ILE A 128 -14.49 0.99 1.12
CA ILE A 128 -14.55 1.19 2.58
C ILE A 128 -14.16 -0.06 3.37
N ARG A 129 -14.39 -1.27 2.83
CA ARG A 129 -14.25 -2.54 3.58
C ARG A 129 -12.81 -2.79 4.05
N PRO A 130 -11.77 -2.60 3.21
CA PRO A 130 -10.38 -2.63 3.66
C PRO A 130 -10.07 -1.69 4.83
N TYR A 131 -10.58 -0.46 4.81
CA TYR A 131 -10.36 0.50 5.89
C TYR A 131 -10.98 0.03 7.20
N ILE A 132 -12.23 -0.45 7.18
CA ILE A 132 -12.90 -0.96 8.38
C ILE A 132 -12.10 -2.11 9.01
N THR A 133 -11.62 -3.05 8.17
CA THR A 133 -10.80 -4.16 8.66
C THR A 133 -9.49 -3.67 9.25
N LEU A 134 -8.77 -2.77 8.57
CA LEU A 134 -7.49 -2.25 9.06
C LEU A 134 -7.66 -1.47 10.36
N PHE A 135 -8.61 -0.53 10.43
CA PHE A 135 -8.80 0.33 11.61
C PHE A 135 -9.27 -0.44 12.85
N ASN A 136 -10.03 -1.54 12.69
CA ASN A 136 -10.45 -2.36 13.82
C ASN A 136 -9.37 -3.31 14.35
N ASN A 137 -8.37 -3.66 13.54
CA ASN A 137 -7.44 -4.74 13.85
C ASN A 137 -5.97 -4.31 13.97
N GLU A 138 -5.56 -3.19 13.36
CA GLU A 138 -4.18 -2.71 13.43
C GLU A 138 -4.02 -1.55 14.41
N ASP A 139 -2.80 -1.39 14.94
CA ASP A 139 -2.42 -0.18 15.67
C ASP A 139 -2.40 1.02 14.71
N HIS A 140 -3.22 2.04 14.99
CA HIS A 140 -3.27 3.29 14.24
C HIS A 140 -1.90 3.96 14.08
N LYS A 141 -0.94 3.68 14.98
CA LYS A 141 0.45 4.18 14.88
C LYS A 141 1.23 3.61 13.70
N ARG A 142 0.74 2.55 13.06
CA ARG A 142 1.39 1.87 11.93
C ARG A 142 0.78 2.23 10.58
N ILE A 143 -0.07 3.25 10.55
CA ILE A 143 -0.85 3.62 9.38
C ILE A 143 -0.49 5.05 8.96
N PHE A 144 -0.20 5.24 7.68
CA PHE A 144 0.08 6.55 7.09
C PHE A 144 -0.99 6.93 6.07
N TYR A 145 -1.40 8.20 6.11
CA TYR A 145 -2.07 8.79 4.96
C TYR A 145 -1.12 8.91 3.78
N GLY A 146 -1.57 8.45 2.61
CA GLY A 146 -0.97 8.71 1.32
C GLY A 146 -2.06 8.90 0.28
N SER A 147 -1.86 9.79 -0.69
CA SER A 147 -2.88 10.07 -1.71
C SER A 147 -2.68 9.28 -3.00
N ASP A 148 -1.42 9.05 -3.40
CA ASP A 148 -1.06 8.61 -4.76
C ASP A 148 -1.62 9.54 -5.86
N ALA A 149 -1.63 10.85 -5.56
CA ALA A 149 -2.34 11.90 -6.30
C ALA A 149 -1.99 11.98 -7.78
N VAL A 150 -0.72 11.87 -8.14
CA VAL A 150 -0.27 12.18 -9.52
C VAL A 150 -0.73 11.12 -10.51
N GLU A 151 -0.59 9.85 -10.18
CA GLU A 151 -0.81 8.75 -11.13
C GLU A 151 -2.15 8.02 -10.92
N SER A 152 -2.60 7.87 -9.67
CA SER A 152 -3.61 6.87 -9.35
C SER A 152 -4.95 7.44 -8.91
N VAL A 153 -5.08 8.74 -8.64
CA VAL A 153 -6.36 9.30 -8.14
C VAL A 153 -6.76 10.65 -8.75
N SER A 154 -6.08 11.08 -9.82
CA SER A 154 -6.39 12.31 -10.58
C SER A 154 -7.35 12.08 -11.75
N PHE A 155 -8.46 11.37 -11.50
CA PHE A 155 -9.52 11.13 -12.49
C PHE A 155 -10.91 11.15 -11.83
N HIS A 156 -11.97 11.41 -12.59
CA HIS A 156 -13.34 11.27 -12.08
C HIS A 156 -13.74 9.79 -12.02
N GLY A 157 -14.12 9.30 -10.84
CA GLY A 157 -14.46 7.89 -10.62
C GLY A 157 -13.79 7.28 -9.39
N ALA A 158 -13.62 5.96 -9.38
CA ALA A 158 -13.12 5.21 -8.23
C ALA A 158 -12.51 3.85 -8.61
N TYR A 159 -11.75 3.24 -7.70
CA TYR A 159 -11.42 1.81 -7.75
C TYR A 159 -12.60 1.01 -7.20
N THR A 160 -13.40 0.46 -8.12
CA THR A 160 -14.65 -0.23 -7.75
C THR A 160 -14.41 -1.73 -7.62
N ALA A 161 -14.89 -2.30 -6.52
CA ALA A 161 -14.86 -3.73 -6.27
C ALA A 161 -16.14 -4.42 -6.79
N TYR A 162 -15.97 -5.54 -7.48
CA TYR A 162 -17.00 -6.43 -8.03
C TYR A 162 -16.83 -7.82 -7.42
N GLY A 163 -17.20 -7.96 -6.14
CA GLY A 163 -16.90 -9.17 -5.37
C GLY A 163 -15.39 -9.27 -5.09
N HIS A 164 -14.73 -10.26 -5.70
CA HIS A 164 -13.27 -10.45 -5.57
C HIS A 164 -12.46 -9.66 -6.61
N ALA A 165 -13.09 -9.27 -7.72
CA ALA A 165 -12.45 -8.43 -8.71
C ALA A 165 -12.51 -6.96 -8.30
N HIS A 166 -11.57 -6.16 -8.80
CA HIS A 166 -11.66 -4.69 -8.74
C HIS A 166 -11.21 -4.10 -10.07
N GLN A 167 -11.66 -2.88 -10.36
CA GLN A 167 -11.29 -2.16 -11.58
C GLN A 167 -11.19 -0.67 -11.27
N GLN A 168 -10.20 -0.01 -11.86
CA GLN A 168 -10.18 1.45 -11.98
C GLN A 168 -11.27 1.88 -12.96
N VAL A 169 -12.29 2.57 -12.46
CA VAL A 169 -13.42 3.05 -13.27
C VAL A 169 -13.26 4.56 -13.42
N GLU A 170 -12.78 4.97 -14.59
CA GLU A 170 -12.72 6.38 -15.00
C GLU A 170 -14.02 6.72 -15.72
N THR A 171 -14.90 7.44 -15.05
CA THR A 171 -16.26 7.68 -15.53
C THR A 171 -16.29 8.47 -16.84
N ASP A 172 -15.32 9.37 -17.02
CA ASP A 172 -15.20 10.21 -18.23
C ASP A 172 -14.88 9.37 -19.49
N ASN A 173 -14.31 8.17 -19.30
CA ASN A 173 -13.91 7.27 -20.38
C ASN A 173 -14.95 6.18 -20.70
N ILE A 174 -16.14 6.24 -20.08
CA ILE A 174 -17.22 5.26 -20.27
C ILE A 174 -18.46 5.94 -20.86
N PRO A 175 -18.62 5.97 -22.20
CA PRO A 175 -19.73 6.68 -22.85
C PRO A 175 -21.13 6.18 -22.48
N SER A 176 -21.25 4.92 -22.06
CA SER A 176 -22.53 4.31 -21.66
C SER A 176 -22.97 4.69 -20.25
N LEU A 177 -22.09 5.28 -19.43
CA LEU A 177 -22.40 5.62 -18.06
C LEU A 177 -23.22 6.92 -18.02
N THR A 178 -24.46 6.81 -17.54
CA THR A 178 -25.38 7.96 -17.39
C THR A 178 -25.88 8.04 -15.96
N PHE A 179 -25.85 9.23 -15.36
CA PHE A 179 -26.25 9.47 -13.96
C PHE A 179 -27.67 10.05 -13.87
N SER A 180 -28.65 9.33 -14.42
CA SER A 180 -30.01 9.84 -14.66
C SER A 180 -30.81 10.26 -13.41
N HIS A 181 -30.42 9.78 -12.23
CA HIS A 181 -31.12 10.06 -10.97
C HIS A 181 -30.59 11.28 -10.21
N THR A 182 -29.59 12.01 -10.74
CA THR A 182 -29.00 13.19 -10.10
C THR A 182 -28.39 14.16 -11.10
N THR A 183 -28.27 15.43 -10.74
CA THR A 183 -27.47 16.42 -11.48
C THR A 183 -26.01 16.46 -11.02
N ASN A 184 -25.67 15.75 -9.94
CA ASN A 184 -24.31 15.65 -9.45
C ASN A 184 -23.45 14.86 -10.44
N ARG A 185 -22.20 15.28 -10.59
CA ARG A 185 -21.19 14.58 -11.36
C ARG A 185 -20.29 13.73 -10.44
N PRO A 186 -19.68 12.65 -10.94
CA PRO A 186 -18.62 11.96 -10.22
C PRO A 186 -17.52 12.92 -9.80
N ILE A 187 -17.00 12.73 -8.59
CA ILE A 187 -15.90 13.52 -8.04
C ILE A 187 -14.56 12.87 -8.42
N LEU A 188 -13.47 13.58 -8.15
CA LEU A 188 -12.13 12.99 -8.32
C LEU A 188 -11.95 11.82 -7.35
N CYS A 189 -11.27 10.76 -7.82
CA CYS A 189 -11.00 9.54 -7.08
C CYS A 189 -10.33 9.80 -5.72
N ILE A 190 -9.49 10.84 -5.59
CA ILE A 190 -8.90 11.23 -4.31
C ILE A 190 -9.94 11.59 -3.25
N TYR A 191 -11.06 12.17 -3.65
CA TYR A 191 -12.15 12.48 -2.73
C TYR A 191 -12.97 11.23 -2.39
N GLU A 192 -13.13 10.28 -3.31
CA GLU A 192 -13.71 8.97 -2.99
C GLU A 192 -12.86 8.23 -1.95
N GLN A 193 -11.53 8.28 -2.08
CA GLN A 193 -10.60 7.73 -1.08
C GLN A 193 -10.81 8.39 0.29
N LEU A 194 -10.86 9.73 0.34
CA LEU A 194 -11.09 10.48 1.59
C LEU A 194 -12.48 10.20 2.19
N ILE A 195 -13.51 10.01 1.36
CA ILE A 195 -14.85 9.63 1.82
C ILE A 195 -14.82 8.23 2.45
N ALA A 196 -14.18 7.25 1.80
CA ALA A 196 -14.03 5.90 2.34
C ALA A 196 -13.31 5.91 3.69
N MET A 197 -12.19 6.64 3.79
CA MET A 197 -11.46 6.86 5.05
C MET A 197 -12.35 7.45 6.14
N LYS A 198 -13.09 8.53 5.81
CA LYS A 198 -13.96 9.23 6.76
C LYS A 198 -15.08 8.31 7.25
N GLN A 199 -15.77 7.63 6.34
CA GLN A 199 -16.85 6.71 6.71
C GLN A 199 -16.34 5.56 7.57
N ALA A 200 -15.21 4.94 7.20
CA ALA A 200 -14.60 3.88 7.99
C ALA A 200 -14.18 4.37 9.37
N SER A 201 -13.61 5.58 9.48
CA SER A 201 -13.23 6.16 10.78
C SER A 201 -14.42 6.38 11.71
N ILE A 202 -15.58 6.77 11.17
CA ILE A 202 -16.82 6.92 11.94
C ILE A 202 -17.35 5.56 12.39
N ILE A 203 -17.36 4.56 11.49
CA ILE A 203 -17.82 3.20 11.79
C ILE A 203 -16.94 2.53 12.86
N CYS A 204 -15.62 2.74 12.78
CA CYS A 204 -14.64 2.20 13.72
C CYS A 204 -14.45 3.08 14.97
N GLU A 205 -15.24 4.16 15.10
CA GLU A 205 -15.20 5.09 16.23
C GLU A 205 -13.79 5.64 16.55
N LEU A 206 -13.00 5.93 15.51
CA LEU A 206 -11.67 6.50 15.70
C LEU A 206 -11.77 7.88 16.34
N SER A 207 -10.95 8.10 17.36
CA SER A 207 -10.79 9.41 18.00
C SER A 207 -10.05 10.40 17.12
N ASN A 208 -10.18 11.69 17.43
CA ASN A 208 -9.42 12.74 16.75
C ASN A 208 -7.90 12.54 16.86
N ASP A 209 -7.40 12.03 18.00
CA ASP A 209 -5.98 11.74 18.18
C ASP A 209 -5.50 10.61 17.25
N GLN A 210 -6.30 9.56 17.09
CA GLN A 210 -5.99 8.46 16.16
C GLN A 210 -6.02 8.94 14.70
N LEU A 211 -6.97 9.80 14.34
CA LEU A 211 -7.02 10.43 13.04
C LEU A 211 -5.79 11.32 12.79
N GLU A 212 -5.37 12.12 13.78
CA GLU A 212 -4.19 12.96 13.68
C GLU A 212 -2.90 12.14 13.55
N ASP A 213 -2.84 10.98 14.24
CA ASP A 213 -1.75 10.02 14.06
C ASP A 213 -1.65 9.54 12.61
N ILE A 214 -2.77 9.08 12.04
CA ILE A 214 -2.83 8.55 10.67
C ILE A 214 -2.48 9.62 9.63
N PHE A 215 -3.02 10.83 9.77
CA PHE A 215 -2.87 11.88 8.76
C PHE A 215 -1.58 12.70 8.90
N TRP A 216 -0.91 12.66 10.05
CA TRP A 216 0.25 13.54 10.28
C TRP A 216 1.28 13.00 11.28
N ARG A 217 0.90 12.71 12.53
CA ARG A 217 1.90 12.51 13.61
C ARG A 217 2.75 11.27 13.39
N ASN A 218 2.21 10.20 12.79
CA ASN A 218 3.00 9.03 12.44
C ASN A 218 4.11 9.40 11.45
N ALA A 219 3.79 10.13 10.39
CA ALA A 219 4.78 10.52 9.39
C ALA A 219 5.89 11.41 9.98
N VAL A 220 5.54 12.35 10.85
CA VAL A 220 6.51 13.22 11.55
C VAL A 220 7.38 12.44 12.54
N ARG A 221 6.84 11.39 13.17
CA ARG A 221 7.59 10.56 14.11
C ARG A 221 8.62 9.69 13.38
N ASP A 222 8.27 9.19 12.20
CA ASP A 222 8.94 8.09 11.53
C ASP A 222 9.90 8.51 10.38
N PHE A 223 9.80 9.76 9.89
CA PHE A 223 10.62 10.34 8.80
C PHE A 223 11.24 11.70 9.18
#